data_AF-A0A3N6ARN8-F1
#
_entry.id   AF-A0A3N6ARN8-F1
#
_cell.length_a   1.000
_cell.length_b   1.000
_cell.length_c   1.000
_cell.angle_alpha   90.00
_cell.angle_beta   90.00
_cell.angle_gamma   90.00
#
_symmetry.space_group_name_H-M   'P 1'
#
loop_
_entity.id
_entity.type
_entity.pdbx_description
1 polymer ?
#
loop_
_entity_poly.entity_id
_entity_poly.type
_entity_poly.pdbx_seq_one_letter_code
_entity_poly.pdbx_strand_id
1 'polypeptide(L)'
;MVNLLQRLKYTIEADLNRLFDKKEEKNPIAMLNQYIREAEKQTEETGKWLERQGALKQKLEKELEVANEMHNKRKAQLELAKLSGEQDLIGFAEQEMAAYEQRSIIIKTSIDKTTEELFGLERKYEEMKHKIKDMKLRQLQLMGKENVVRAHNQMDHILHPETTGSINDRLDTFEEMENYIDRLGQKIDQQHEITSMEERLAQLEKKMTKKETLESPQ
;
A
#
# COMPACT_ATOMS: atom_id res chain seq x y z
N MET A 1 -6.69 -14.76 18.93
CA MET A 1 -7.50 -14.00 17.95
C MET A 1 -6.92 -14.26 16.58
N VAL A 2 -7.65 -14.97 15.73
CA VAL A 2 -7.12 -15.59 14.50
C VAL A 2 -7.11 -14.58 13.35
N ASN A 3 -5.99 -14.48 12.65
CA ASN A 3 -5.66 -13.51 11.60
C ASN A 3 -6.70 -13.43 10.47
N LEU A 4 -7.26 -12.23 10.24
CA LEU A 4 -8.07 -11.91 9.05
C LEU A 4 -7.32 -12.22 7.74
N LEU A 5 -6.00 -12.04 7.71
CA LEU A 5 -5.14 -12.34 6.57
C LEU A 5 -4.98 -13.85 6.29
N GLN A 6 -5.05 -14.71 7.32
CA GLN A 6 -5.03 -16.17 7.12
C GLN A 6 -6.39 -16.70 6.69
N ARG A 7 -7.50 -16.05 7.11
CA ARG A 7 -8.82 -16.28 6.50
C ARG A 7 -8.81 -15.87 5.02
N LEU A 8 -8.19 -14.76 4.64
CA LEU A 8 -8.12 -14.33 3.24
C LEU A 8 -7.46 -15.37 2.32
N LYS A 9 -6.35 -15.99 2.73
CA LYS A 9 -5.65 -16.99 1.90
C LYS A 9 -6.44 -18.31 1.75
N TYR A 10 -7.06 -18.80 2.83
CA TYR A 10 -7.76 -20.09 2.82
C TYR A 10 -9.23 -20.00 2.38
N THR A 11 -9.85 -18.82 2.46
CA THR A 11 -11.20 -18.57 1.92
C THR A 11 -11.17 -18.41 0.40
N ILE A 12 -10.09 -17.91 -0.21
CA ILE A 12 -10.06 -17.73 -1.67
C ILE A 12 -10.14 -19.08 -2.42
N GLU A 13 -9.36 -20.10 -2.07
CA GLU A 13 -9.41 -21.40 -2.77
C GLU A 13 -10.63 -22.26 -2.38
N ALA A 14 -11.03 -22.27 -1.10
CA ALA A 14 -12.08 -23.16 -0.62
C ALA A 14 -13.50 -22.62 -0.86
N ASP A 15 -13.69 -21.29 -0.87
CA ASP A 15 -14.99 -20.66 -1.11
C ASP A 15 -15.26 -20.44 -2.60
N LEU A 16 -14.22 -20.30 -3.45
CA LEU A 16 -14.41 -20.34 -4.90
C LEU A 16 -14.97 -21.70 -5.34
N ASN A 17 -14.41 -22.82 -4.86
CA ASN A 17 -14.87 -24.16 -5.26
C ASN A 17 -16.18 -24.59 -4.58
N ARG A 18 -16.53 -24.05 -3.39
CA ARG A 18 -17.81 -24.38 -2.71
C ARG A 18 -18.99 -23.50 -3.09
N LEU A 19 -18.77 -22.28 -3.59
CA LEU A 19 -19.84 -21.36 -3.97
C LEU A 19 -20.40 -21.61 -5.38
N PHE A 20 -19.69 -22.37 -6.23
CA PHE A 20 -20.25 -22.84 -7.51
C PHE A 20 -21.33 -23.93 -7.34
N ASP A 21 -21.39 -24.59 -6.18
CA ASP A 21 -22.24 -25.76 -5.96
C ASP A 21 -23.64 -25.42 -5.36
N LYS A 22 -23.92 -24.14 -5.10
CA LYS A 22 -25.23 -23.69 -4.63
C LYS A 22 -25.81 -22.60 -5.52
N LYS A 23 -26.65 -23.07 -6.44
CA LYS A 23 -27.79 -22.39 -7.05
C LYS A 23 -28.26 -21.17 -6.26
N GLU A 24 -27.86 -19.98 -6.71
CA GLU A 24 -28.70 -18.78 -6.79
C GLU A 24 -27.94 -17.70 -7.56
N GLU A 25 -28.61 -17.15 -8.57
CA GLU A 25 -28.18 -16.16 -9.54
C GLU A 25 -27.67 -14.85 -8.90
N LYS A 26 -26.46 -14.82 -8.37
CA LYS A 26 -25.80 -13.55 -8.04
C LYS A 26 -24.84 -13.20 -9.16
N ASN A 27 -25.19 -12.16 -9.92
CA ASN A 27 -24.37 -11.63 -10.99
C ASN A 27 -22.91 -11.44 -10.48
N PRO A 28 -21.94 -12.25 -10.95
CA PRO A 28 -20.58 -12.25 -10.43
C PRO A 28 -19.89 -10.90 -10.62
N ILE A 29 -20.32 -10.11 -11.62
CA ILE A 29 -19.85 -8.75 -11.84
C ILE A 29 -20.38 -7.81 -10.76
N ALA A 30 -21.64 -7.94 -10.34
CA ALA A 30 -22.20 -7.11 -9.27
C ALA A 30 -21.47 -7.31 -7.94
N MET A 31 -21.11 -8.56 -7.63
CA MET A 31 -20.32 -8.90 -6.44
C MET A 31 -18.89 -8.35 -6.53
N LEU A 32 -18.23 -8.48 -7.69
CA LEU A 32 -16.89 -7.90 -7.91
C LEU A 32 -16.92 -6.37 -7.80
N ASN A 33 -17.96 -5.71 -8.32
CA ASN A 33 -18.12 -4.26 -8.21
C ASN A 33 -18.23 -3.81 -6.75
N GLN A 34 -18.98 -4.54 -5.93
CA GLN A 34 -19.08 -4.26 -4.50
C GLN A 34 -17.72 -4.42 -3.82
N TYR A 35 -17.02 -5.53 -4.10
CA TYR A 35 -15.71 -5.79 -3.53
C TYR A 35 -14.68 -4.72 -3.89
N ILE A 36 -14.63 -4.28 -5.15
CA ILE A 36 -13.74 -3.20 -5.59
C ILE A 36 -14.02 -1.92 -4.79
N ARG A 37 -15.28 -1.53 -4.63
CA ARG A 37 -15.64 -0.32 -3.84
C ARG A 37 -15.23 -0.42 -2.38
N GLU A 38 -15.42 -1.58 -1.76
CA GLU A 38 -15.01 -1.81 -0.37
C GLU A 38 -13.48 -1.77 -0.24
N ALA A 39 -12.75 -2.39 -1.18
CA ALA A 39 -11.29 -2.36 -1.21
C ALA A 39 -10.75 -0.94 -1.41
N GLU A 40 -11.35 -0.15 -2.30
CA GLU A 40 -11.02 1.26 -2.50
C GLU A 40 -11.19 2.08 -1.22
N LYS A 41 -12.33 1.93 -0.54
CA LYS A 41 -12.61 2.61 0.72
C LYS A 41 -11.57 2.24 1.80
N GLN A 42 -11.29 0.96 1.96
CA GLN A 42 -10.31 0.48 2.94
C GLN A 42 -8.89 0.98 2.61
N THR A 43 -8.56 1.05 1.32
CA THR A 43 -7.27 1.59 0.87
C THR A 43 -7.17 3.07 1.19
N GLU A 44 -8.19 3.87 0.88
CA GLU A 44 -8.22 5.29 1.22
C GLU A 44 -8.07 5.53 2.74
N GLU A 45 -8.79 4.76 3.56
CA GLU A 45 -8.66 4.82 5.02
C GLU A 45 -7.23 4.46 5.47
N THR A 46 -6.62 3.43 4.89
CA THR A 46 -5.22 3.03 5.15
C THR A 46 -4.25 4.16 4.80
N GLY A 47 -4.48 4.86 3.67
CA GLY A 47 -3.70 6.03 3.29
C GLY A 47 -3.72 7.15 4.34
N LYS A 48 -4.89 7.43 4.94
CA LYS A 48 -5.03 8.41 6.02
C LYS A 48 -4.25 8.02 7.28
N TRP A 49 -4.21 6.73 7.62
CA TRP A 49 -3.39 6.25 8.74
C TRP A 49 -1.90 6.40 8.47
N LEU A 50 -1.46 6.11 7.24
CA LEU A 50 -0.08 6.26 6.82
C LEU A 50 0.38 7.72 6.86
N GLU A 51 -0.45 8.64 6.37
CA GLU A 51 -0.20 10.08 6.44
C GLU A 51 -0.06 10.55 7.89
N ARG A 52 -0.97 10.12 8.78
CA ARG A 52 -0.89 10.43 10.21
C ARG A 52 0.39 9.90 10.86
N GLN A 53 0.81 8.68 10.52
CA GLN A 53 2.06 8.11 11.01
C GLN A 53 3.27 8.92 10.53
N GLY A 54 3.27 9.35 9.26
CA GLY A 54 4.28 10.26 8.72
C GLY A 54 4.31 11.61 9.47
N ALA A 55 3.15 12.19 9.77
CA ALA A 55 3.06 13.43 10.53
C ALA A 55 3.55 13.28 11.99
N LEU A 56 3.29 12.13 12.63
CA LEU A 56 3.82 11.82 13.96
C LEU A 56 5.35 11.71 13.95
N LYS A 57 5.93 11.05 12.93
CA LYS A 57 7.38 11.01 12.74
C LYS A 57 7.97 12.42 12.62
N GLN A 58 7.39 13.29 11.80
CA GLN A 58 7.85 14.68 11.66
C GLN A 58 7.79 15.46 12.98
N LYS A 59 6.78 15.21 13.83
CA LYS A 59 6.71 15.81 15.16
C LYS A 59 7.83 15.30 16.07
N LEU A 60 8.15 14.01 16.03
CA LEU A 60 9.28 13.45 16.78
C LEU A 60 10.61 14.06 16.32
N GLU A 61 10.80 14.26 15.01
CA GLU A 61 11.99 14.90 14.46
C GLU A 61 12.15 16.34 14.97
N LYS A 62 11.05 17.11 15.05
CA LYS A 62 11.05 18.45 15.65
C LYS A 62 11.36 18.43 17.15
N GLU A 63 10.78 17.51 17.90
CA GLU A 63 11.07 17.35 19.33
C GLU A 63 12.53 16.95 19.58
N LEU A 64 13.13 16.17 18.67
CA LEU A 64 14.55 15.84 18.72
C LEU A 64 15.43 17.08 18.53
N GLU A 65 15.09 17.94 17.58
CA GLU A 65 15.78 19.22 17.35
C GLU A 65 15.72 20.09 18.62
N VAL A 66 14.54 20.27 19.20
CA VAL A 66 14.36 21.02 20.46
C VAL A 66 15.17 20.40 21.61
N ALA A 67 15.18 19.07 21.75
CA ALA A 67 15.94 18.41 22.81
C ALA A 67 17.45 18.62 22.64
N ASN A 68 17.96 18.57 21.40
CA ASN A 68 19.36 18.84 21.09
C ASN A 68 19.74 20.30 21.34
N GLU A 69 18.88 21.25 20.96
CA GLU A 69 19.07 22.68 21.26
C GLU A 69 19.17 22.94 22.76
N MET A 70 18.26 22.35 23.54
CA MET A 70 18.26 22.48 24.99
C MET A 70 19.47 21.82 25.63
N HIS A 71 19.88 20.64 25.16
CA HIS A 71 21.13 20.01 25.59
C HIS A 71 22.34 20.93 25.37
N ASN A 72 22.47 21.50 24.16
CA ASN A 72 23.57 22.40 23.82
C ASN A 72 23.55 23.69 24.64
N LYS A 73 22.36 24.23 24.91
CA LYS A 73 22.18 25.39 25.79
C LYS A 73 22.63 25.09 27.22
N ARG A 74 22.23 23.94 27.78
CA ARG A 74 22.64 23.52 29.13
C ARG A 74 24.13 23.25 29.21
N LYS A 75 24.72 22.66 28.17
CA LYS A 75 26.18 22.50 28.04
C LYS A 75 26.92 23.85 28.11
N ALA A 76 26.45 24.87 27.37
CA ALA A 76 27.06 26.20 27.44
C ALA A 76 26.91 26.85 28.83
N GLN A 77 25.75 26.67 29.48
CA GLN A 77 25.50 27.18 30.84
C GLN A 77 26.36 26.46 31.89
N LEU A 78 26.58 25.15 31.73
CA LEU A 78 27.46 24.37 32.58
C LEU A 78 28.90 24.89 32.52
N GLU A 79 29.41 25.15 31.31
CA GLU A 79 30.76 25.72 31.16
C GLU A 79 30.88 27.11 31.80
N LEU A 80 29.85 27.95 31.68
CA LEU A 80 29.81 29.25 32.38
C LEU A 80 29.80 29.08 33.91
N ALA A 81 28.99 28.16 34.45
CA ALA A 81 28.91 27.91 35.88
C ALA A 81 30.22 27.34 36.47
N LYS A 82 30.93 26.51 35.69
CA LYS A 82 32.27 26.03 36.06
C LYS A 82 33.28 27.17 36.17
N LEU A 83 33.20 28.16 35.29
CA LEU A 83 34.07 29.34 35.33
C LEU A 83 33.77 30.25 36.53
N SER A 84 32.51 30.39 36.93
CA SER A 84 32.13 31.17 38.12
C SER A 84 32.33 30.44 39.45
N GLY A 85 32.50 29.11 39.41
CA GLY A 85 32.69 28.28 40.61
C GLY A 85 31.42 28.04 41.42
N GLU A 86 30.24 28.41 40.89
CA GLU A 86 28.95 28.21 41.56
C GLU A 86 28.48 26.75 41.46
N GLN A 87 28.83 25.96 42.47
CA GLN A 87 28.58 24.50 42.50
C GLN A 87 27.10 24.11 42.33
N ASP A 88 26.17 24.90 42.87
CA ASP A 88 24.73 24.62 42.75
C ASP A 88 24.26 24.72 41.29
N LEU A 89 24.79 25.71 40.54
CA LEU A 89 24.47 25.89 39.12
C LEU A 89 25.12 24.81 38.24
N ILE A 90 26.33 24.36 38.62
CA ILE A 90 27.01 23.25 37.94
C ILE A 90 26.16 21.98 38.05
N GLY A 91 25.77 21.60 39.28
CA GLY A 91 24.97 20.40 39.51
C GLY A 91 23.61 20.43 38.79
N PHE A 92 22.94 21.59 38.79
CA PHE A 92 21.69 21.76 38.06
C PHE A 92 21.88 21.62 36.54
N ALA A 93 22.89 22.27 35.97
CA ALA A 93 23.14 22.22 34.53
C ALA A 93 23.57 20.83 34.05
N GLU A 94 24.34 20.08 34.86
CA GLU A 94 24.71 18.68 34.58
C GLU A 94 23.49 17.77 34.55
N GLN A 95 22.60 17.87 35.54
CA GLN A 95 21.37 17.07 35.59
C GLN A 95 20.46 17.35 34.40
N GLU A 96 20.24 18.63 34.08
CA GLU A 96 19.42 19.03 32.93
C GLU A 96 20.03 18.57 31.60
N MET A 97 21.35 18.72 31.44
CA MET A 97 22.05 18.25 30.23
C MET A 97 21.87 16.75 30.05
N ALA A 98 22.10 15.95 31.11
CA ALA A 98 21.91 14.50 31.07
C ALA A 98 20.45 14.11 30.77
N ALA A 99 19.47 14.84 31.30
CA ALA A 99 18.06 14.60 31.01
C ALA A 99 17.71 14.83 29.53
N TYR A 100 18.21 15.91 28.93
CA TYR A 100 18.01 16.19 27.50
C TYR A 100 18.77 15.21 26.60
N GLU A 101 19.94 14.74 27.01
CA GLU A 101 20.68 13.68 26.30
C GLU A 101 19.88 12.38 26.27
N GLN A 102 19.39 11.91 27.42
CA GLN A 102 18.55 10.72 27.52
C GLN A 102 17.27 10.86 26.70
N ARG A 103 16.60 12.02 26.77
CA ARG A 103 15.40 12.30 25.97
C ARG A 103 15.69 12.22 24.48
N SER A 104 16.82 12.76 24.02
CA SER A 104 17.23 12.72 22.62
C SER A 104 17.46 11.29 22.13
N ILE A 105 18.08 10.43 22.95
CA ILE A 105 18.29 9.01 22.62
C ILE A 105 16.95 8.27 22.48
N ILE A 106 16.00 8.52 23.39
CA ILE A 106 14.67 7.90 23.35
C ILE A 106 13.91 8.33 22.09
N ILE A 107 13.90 9.63 21.79
CA ILE A 107 13.21 10.17 20.60
C ILE A 107 13.84 9.61 19.33
N LYS A 108 15.17 9.56 19.23
CA LYS A 108 15.87 9.00 18.07
C LYS A 108 15.52 7.54 17.84
N THR A 109 15.52 6.74 18.90
CA THR A 109 15.10 5.32 18.84
C THR A 109 13.65 5.18 18.34
N SER A 110 12.76 6.09 18.78
CA SER A 110 11.36 6.12 18.32
C SER A 110 11.23 6.49 16.85
N ILE A 111 12.02 7.46 16.36
CA ILE A 111 12.06 7.85 14.94
C ILE A 111 12.55 6.68 14.08
N ASP A 112 13.60 5.98 14.51
CA ASP A 112 14.17 4.86 13.76
C ASP A 112 13.13 3.74 13.59
N LYS A 113 12.49 3.32 14.70
CA LYS A 113 11.41 2.32 14.67
C LYS A 113 10.24 2.76 13.80
N THR A 114 9.78 3.99 13.98
CA THR A 114 8.67 4.55 13.20
C THR A 114 9.01 4.58 11.70
N THR A 115 10.26 4.84 11.35
CA THR A 115 10.72 4.87 9.95
C THR A 115 10.67 3.48 9.32
N GLU A 116 11.14 2.46 10.03
CA GLU A 116 11.10 1.07 9.56
C GLU A 116 9.65 0.58 9.38
N GLU A 117 8.80 0.83 10.37
CA GLU A 117 7.37 0.47 10.31
C GLU A 117 6.65 1.18 9.16
N LEU A 118 6.92 2.48 8.98
CA LEU A 118 6.31 3.28 7.92
C LEU A 118 6.72 2.77 6.54
N PHE A 119 7.97 2.37 6.34
CA PHE A 119 8.43 1.76 5.09
C PHE A 119 7.68 0.46 4.77
N GLY A 120 7.48 -0.40 5.77
CA GLY A 120 6.72 -1.63 5.61
C GLY A 120 5.23 -1.38 5.28
N LEU A 121 4.64 -0.36 5.90
CA LEU A 121 3.25 0.05 5.63
C LEU A 121 3.10 0.68 4.25
N GLU A 122 4.05 1.54 3.82
CA GLU A 122 4.12 2.13 2.48
C GLU A 122 4.10 1.03 1.41
N ARG A 123 4.93 0.00 1.56
CA ARG A 123 4.98 -1.10 0.58
C ARG A 123 3.65 -1.85 0.46
N LYS A 124 3.03 -2.20 1.60
CA LYS A 124 1.73 -2.89 1.62
C LYS A 124 0.61 -2.03 1.06
N TYR A 125 0.65 -0.73 1.31
CA TYR A 125 -0.32 0.22 0.77
C TYR A 125 -0.27 0.28 -0.76
N GLU A 126 0.93 0.27 -1.34
CA GLU A 126 1.09 0.18 -2.80
C GLU A 126 0.64 -1.18 -3.35
N GLU A 127 0.96 -2.29 -2.68
CA GLU A 127 0.44 -3.62 -3.01
C GLU A 127 -1.10 -3.64 -3.05
N MET A 128 -1.78 -2.96 -2.10
CA MET A 128 -3.25 -2.82 -2.09
C MET A 128 -3.77 -2.07 -3.32
N LYS A 129 -3.13 -0.98 -3.72
CA LYS A 129 -3.51 -0.21 -4.91
C LYS A 129 -3.37 -1.01 -6.19
N HIS A 130 -2.26 -1.74 -6.34
CA HIS A 130 -2.06 -2.63 -7.49
C HIS A 130 -3.17 -3.67 -7.55
N LYS A 131 -3.50 -4.29 -6.41
CA LYS A 131 -4.58 -5.29 -6.36
C LYS A 131 -5.94 -4.73 -6.80
N ILE A 132 -6.25 -3.48 -6.44
CA ILE A 132 -7.46 -2.79 -6.91
C ILE A 132 -7.43 -2.59 -8.42
N LYS A 133 -6.31 -2.15 -8.99
CA LYS A 133 -6.14 -1.99 -10.44
C LYS A 133 -6.37 -3.32 -11.16
N ASP A 134 -5.78 -4.41 -10.66
CA ASP A 134 -5.94 -5.76 -11.22
C ASP A 134 -7.42 -6.20 -11.20
N MET A 135 -8.13 -5.92 -10.10
CA MET A 135 -9.55 -6.27 -9.99
C MET A 135 -10.41 -5.47 -10.96
N LYS A 136 -10.13 -4.19 -11.18
CA LYS A 136 -10.81 -3.37 -12.18
C LYS A 136 -10.54 -3.86 -13.59
N LEU A 137 -9.31 -4.28 -13.90
CA LEU A 137 -9.01 -4.92 -15.18
C LEU A 137 -9.83 -6.21 -15.35
N ARG A 138 -9.89 -7.04 -14.31
CA ARG A 138 -10.69 -8.27 -14.32
C ARG A 138 -12.19 -7.99 -14.50
N GLN A 139 -12.70 -6.94 -13.88
CA GLN A 139 -14.07 -6.47 -14.05
C GLN A 139 -14.38 -6.15 -15.52
N LEU A 140 -13.51 -5.37 -16.19
CA LEU A 140 -13.66 -5.05 -17.61
C LEU A 140 -13.62 -6.31 -18.49
N GLN A 141 -12.72 -7.24 -18.20
CA GLN A 141 -12.63 -8.52 -18.92
C GLN A 141 -13.92 -9.35 -18.79
N LEU A 142 -14.52 -9.41 -17.58
CA LEU A 142 -15.76 -10.13 -17.34
C LEU A 142 -16.95 -9.48 -18.06
N MET A 143 -17.05 -8.15 -18.04
CA MET A 143 -18.08 -7.42 -18.79
C MET A 143 -17.95 -7.66 -20.31
N GLY A 144 -16.72 -7.65 -20.83
CA GLY A 144 -16.47 -7.94 -22.25
C GLY A 144 -16.93 -9.35 -22.64
N LYS A 145 -16.66 -10.35 -21.80
CA LYS A 145 -17.12 -11.73 -22.03
C LYS A 145 -18.62 -11.86 -21.96
N GLU A 146 -19.26 -11.22 -20.97
CA GLU A 146 -20.71 -11.23 -20.85
C GLU A 146 -21.38 -10.64 -22.10
N ASN A 147 -20.83 -9.55 -22.65
CA ASN A 147 -21.32 -8.96 -23.89
C ASN A 147 -21.24 -9.95 -25.07
N VAL A 148 -20.12 -10.67 -25.20
CA VAL A 148 -19.94 -11.67 -26.26
C VAL A 148 -20.96 -12.81 -26.12
N VAL A 149 -21.13 -13.36 -24.92
CA VAL A 149 -22.10 -14.44 -24.66
C VAL A 149 -23.53 -13.99 -24.95
N ARG A 150 -23.92 -12.80 -24.48
CA ARG A 150 -25.25 -12.24 -24.76
C ARG A 150 -25.48 -12.00 -26.25
N ALA A 151 -24.47 -11.49 -26.96
CA ALA A 151 -24.56 -11.27 -28.40
C ALA A 151 -24.73 -12.59 -29.17
N HIS A 152 -23.95 -13.62 -28.84
CA HIS A 152 -24.11 -14.95 -29.44
C HIS A 152 -25.51 -15.51 -29.19
N ASN A 153 -25.99 -15.51 -27.94
CA ASN A 153 -27.34 -15.98 -27.61
C ASN A 153 -28.44 -15.25 -28.41
N GLN A 154 -28.32 -13.93 -28.57
CA GLN A 154 -29.27 -13.14 -29.35
C GLN A 154 -29.20 -13.44 -30.85
N MET A 155 -27.99 -13.61 -31.40
CA MET A 155 -27.77 -13.96 -32.80
C MET A 155 -28.31 -15.36 -33.10
N ASP A 156 -28.01 -16.35 -32.26
CA ASP A 156 -28.46 -17.72 -32.42
C ASP A 156 -29.99 -17.82 -32.36
N HIS A 157 -30.64 -17.02 -31.51
CA HIS A 157 -32.10 -16.93 -31.46
C HIS A 157 -32.73 -16.43 -32.77
N ILE A 158 -32.06 -15.50 -33.47
CA ILE A 158 -32.52 -14.93 -34.74
C ILE A 158 -32.17 -15.84 -35.93
N LEU A 159 -30.98 -16.44 -35.92
CA LEU A 159 -30.44 -17.25 -37.02
C LEU A 159 -31.00 -18.67 -37.03
N HIS A 160 -31.37 -19.20 -35.86
CA HIS A 160 -31.90 -20.56 -35.71
C HIS A 160 -33.24 -20.60 -34.93
N PRO A 161 -34.30 -19.95 -35.46
CA PRO A 161 -35.59 -19.92 -34.79
C PRO A 161 -36.22 -21.31 -34.65
N GLU A 162 -35.90 -22.26 -35.55
CA GLU A 162 -36.48 -23.61 -35.58
C GLU A 162 -35.84 -24.60 -34.59
N THR A 163 -34.67 -24.31 -34.01
CA THR A 163 -34.00 -25.17 -33.02
C THR A 163 -34.24 -24.76 -31.57
N THR A 164 -35.07 -23.74 -31.33
CA THR A 164 -35.41 -23.23 -29.98
C THR A 164 -36.27 -24.18 -29.12
N GLY A 165 -36.54 -25.40 -29.61
CA GLY A 165 -37.30 -26.44 -28.90
C GLY A 165 -36.47 -27.35 -27.97
N SER A 166 -35.14 -27.27 -27.94
CA SER A 166 -34.35 -28.08 -27.00
C SER A 166 -33.06 -27.36 -26.56
N ILE A 167 -33.06 -26.90 -25.32
CA ILE A 167 -32.07 -25.99 -24.71
C ILE A 167 -30.82 -26.73 -24.19
N ASN A 168 -30.72 -28.06 -24.28
CA ASN A 168 -29.78 -28.80 -23.42
C ASN A 168 -28.42 -29.23 -24.01
N ASP A 169 -28.16 -29.13 -25.32
CA ASP A 169 -27.02 -29.89 -25.91
C ASP A 169 -25.97 -29.10 -26.71
N ARG A 170 -25.89 -27.76 -26.61
CA ARG A 170 -24.86 -27.01 -27.36
C ARG A 170 -24.26 -25.83 -26.60
N LEU A 171 -23.36 -26.14 -25.67
CA LEU A 171 -22.26 -25.27 -25.17
C LEU A 171 -21.31 -26.13 -24.29
N ASP A 172 -20.81 -27.22 -24.84
CA ASP A 172 -19.66 -27.97 -24.32
C ASP A 172 -18.40 -27.14 -24.62
N THR A 173 -17.52 -26.69 -23.73
CA THR A 173 -17.29 -26.91 -22.30
C THR A 173 -16.59 -25.67 -21.70
N PHE A 174 -16.85 -25.38 -20.43
CA PHE A 174 -16.19 -24.34 -19.61
C PHE A 174 -14.64 -24.40 -19.66
N GLU A 175 -14.09 -25.58 -19.92
CA GLU A 175 -12.67 -25.92 -19.99
C GLU A 175 -11.94 -25.26 -21.18
N GLU A 176 -12.62 -25.04 -22.32
CA GLU A 176 -12.04 -24.30 -23.45
C GLU A 176 -11.93 -22.79 -23.17
N MET A 177 -12.87 -22.28 -22.38
CA MET A 177 -12.91 -20.88 -21.97
C MET A 177 -11.79 -20.55 -20.97
N GLU A 178 -11.47 -21.48 -20.06
CA GLU A 178 -10.37 -21.38 -19.09
C GLU A 178 -8.99 -21.40 -19.80
N ASN A 179 -8.79 -22.31 -20.75
CA ASN A 179 -7.56 -22.42 -21.55
C ASN A 179 -7.29 -21.23 -22.49
N TYR A 180 -8.33 -20.46 -22.85
CA TYR A 180 -8.19 -19.22 -23.62
C TYR A 180 -7.83 -18.03 -22.72
N ILE A 181 -8.28 -18.04 -21.47
CA ILE A 181 -8.01 -16.99 -20.47
C ILE A 181 -6.54 -16.99 -20.04
N ASP A 182 -5.96 -18.17 -19.83
CA ASP A 182 -4.57 -18.30 -19.38
C ASP A 182 -3.55 -17.84 -20.43
N ARG A 183 -3.85 -18.00 -21.72
CA ARG A 183 -2.98 -17.56 -22.82
C ARG A 183 -2.92 -16.03 -23.00
N LEU A 184 -3.96 -15.31 -22.55
CA LEU A 184 -4.01 -13.85 -22.59
C LEU A 184 -3.31 -13.18 -21.40
N GLY A 185 -3.10 -13.91 -20.30
CA GLY A 185 -2.47 -13.41 -19.07
C GLY A 185 -0.97 -13.12 -19.18
N GLN A 186 -0.26 -13.72 -20.15
CA GLN A 186 1.21 -13.57 -20.28
C GLN A 186 1.68 -12.25 -20.92
N LYS A 187 0.78 -11.36 -21.38
CA LYS A 187 1.15 -10.23 -22.26
C LYS A 187 0.94 -8.83 -21.70
N ILE A 188 0.52 -8.67 -20.45
CA ILE A 188 0.14 -7.35 -19.93
C ILE A 188 0.95 -7.08 -18.66
N ASP A 189 2.26 -7.02 -18.84
CA ASP A 189 3.16 -6.29 -17.94
C ASP A 189 3.45 -4.93 -18.57
N GLN A 190 3.55 -3.92 -17.71
CA GLN A 190 3.87 -2.51 -17.96
C GLN A 190 2.67 -1.59 -18.22
N GLN A 191 2.25 -0.86 -17.18
CA GLN A 191 2.63 0.56 -17.01
C GLN A 191 2.11 1.13 -15.67
N HIS A 192 2.98 1.93 -15.05
CA HIS A 192 2.93 2.48 -13.70
C HIS A 192 2.20 3.83 -13.60
N GLU A 193 1.72 4.15 -12.39
CA GLU A 193 1.58 5.54 -11.93
C GLU A 193 1.86 5.66 -10.41
N ILE A 194 3.02 6.26 -10.12
CA ILE A 194 3.42 7.30 -9.15
C ILE A 194 2.91 7.24 -7.70
N THR A 195 3.81 6.98 -6.75
CA THR A 195 3.66 7.25 -5.30
C THR A 195 4.95 7.65 -4.57
N SER A 196 4.84 8.14 -3.32
CA SER A 196 5.89 8.61 -2.36
C SER A 196 7.28 7.95 -2.47
N MET A 197 7.35 6.66 -2.81
CA MET A 197 8.60 5.95 -3.07
C MET A 197 9.33 6.49 -4.31
N GLU A 198 8.62 6.82 -5.39
CA GLU A 198 9.14 7.57 -6.54
C GLU A 198 9.54 8.98 -6.18
N GLU A 199 8.93 9.63 -5.18
CA GLU A 199 9.41 10.94 -4.72
C GLU A 199 10.76 10.81 -4.00
N ARG A 200 10.94 9.76 -3.18
CA ARG A 200 12.25 9.41 -2.61
C ARG A 200 13.26 8.98 -3.68
N LEU A 201 12.85 8.22 -4.69
CA LEU A 201 13.71 7.82 -5.81
C LEU A 201 14.07 9.02 -6.70
N ALA A 202 13.13 9.92 -6.98
CA ALA A 202 13.38 11.17 -7.70
C ALA A 202 14.31 12.11 -6.90
N GLN A 203 14.17 12.15 -5.57
CA GLN A 203 15.12 12.86 -4.71
C GLN A 203 16.52 12.20 -4.72
N LEU A 204 16.59 10.87 -4.82
CA LEU A 204 17.84 10.13 -4.99
C LEU A 204 18.48 10.41 -6.36
N GLU A 205 17.70 10.35 -7.45
CA GLU A 205 18.14 10.70 -8.81
C GLU A 205 18.68 12.13 -8.87
N LYS A 206 17.97 13.08 -8.25
CA LYS A 206 18.40 14.49 -8.16
C LYS A 206 19.67 14.67 -7.33
N LYS A 207 19.89 13.85 -6.30
CA LYS A 207 21.12 13.87 -5.49
C LYS A 207 22.30 13.24 -6.24
N MET A 208 22.07 12.20 -7.04
CA MET A 208 23.13 11.55 -7.83
C MET A 208 23.59 12.44 -9.01
N THR A 209 22.65 13.01 -9.76
CA THR A 209 22.98 13.97 -10.85
C THR A 209 23.74 15.19 -10.34
N LYS A 210 23.40 15.70 -9.16
CA LYS A 210 24.12 16.83 -8.54
C LYS A 210 25.54 16.46 -8.09
N LYS A 211 25.77 15.20 -7.73
CA LYS A 211 27.10 14.69 -7.32
C LYS A 211 28.02 14.48 -8.53
N GLU A 212 27.49 13.99 -9.66
CA GLU A 212 28.22 13.87 -10.93
C GLU A 212 28.67 15.23 -11.49
N THR A 213 27.86 16.29 -11.32
CA THR A 213 28.25 17.65 -11.71
C THR A 213 29.35 18.29 -10.84
N LEU A 214 29.58 17.76 -9.63
CA LEU A 214 30.61 18.27 -8.70
C LEU A 214 31.92 17.48 -8.77
N GLU A 215 31.89 16.24 -9.28
CA GLU A 215 33.06 15.37 -9.42
C GLU A 215 33.68 15.41 -10.84
N SER A 216 33.19 16.27 -11.73
CA SER A 216 33.82 16.55 -13.02
C SER A 216 34.98 17.54 -12.84
N PRO A 217 36.26 17.13 -12.91
CA PRO A 217 37.39 18.05 -12.82
C PRO A 217 37.56 18.75 -14.17
N GLN A 218 37.63 20.08 -14.16
CA GLN A 218 38.45 20.81 -15.14
C GLN A 218 39.80 21.09 -14.49
#